data_AF-A0ABD3W7L8-F1
#
_entry.id   AF-A0ABD3W7L8-F1
#
_cell.length_a   1.000
_cell.length_b   1.000
_cell.length_c   1.000
_cell.angle_alpha   90.00
_cell.angle_beta   90.00
_cell.angle_gamma   90.00
#
_symmetry.space_group_name_H-M   'P 1'
#
loop_
_entity.id
_entity.type
_entity.pdbx_description
1 polymer ?
#
loop_
_entity_poly.entity_id
_entity_poly.type
_entity_poly.pdbx_seq_one_letter_code
_entity_poly.pdbx_strand_id
1 'polypeptide(L)'
;MGHPLRKTSKPSRNVDAHAAEVNCLSFSPFSEFIQATGSTDKTVALWDMRNLKMKLHSFEAHGDETFQVKWSPHYKTILACSGMDRRLYVWDCSKIGVENSAGDAEGFPREQLSDTQQRFLISHGIPMNHG
;
A
#
# COMPACT_ATOMS: atom_id res chain seq x y z
N MET A 1 -20.41 -26.50 35.42
CA MET A 1 -20.57 -25.06 35.65
C MET A 1 -20.02 -24.34 34.43
N GLY A 2 -20.87 -23.68 33.64
CA GLY A 2 -20.43 -22.92 32.46
C GLY A 2 -20.05 -21.50 32.88
N HIS A 3 -18.82 -21.07 32.62
CA HIS A 3 -18.45 -19.66 32.76
C HIS A 3 -19.26 -18.84 31.74
N PRO A 4 -19.96 -17.77 32.15
CA PRO A 4 -20.62 -16.88 31.21
C PRO A 4 -19.54 -16.19 30.36
N LEU A 5 -19.53 -16.45 29.05
CA LEU A 5 -18.74 -15.67 28.10
C LEU A 5 -19.25 -14.22 28.17
N ARG A 6 -18.55 -13.38 28.93
CA ARG A 6 -18.80 -11.94 28.99
C ARG A 6 -18.47 -11.36 27.61
N LYS A 7 -19.44 -11.34 26.71
CA LYS A 7 -19.36 -10.65 25.43
C LYS A 7 -19.39 -9.15 25.71
N THR A 8 -18.22 -8.54 25.80
CA THR A 8 -18.11 -7.09 25.87
C THR A 8 -18.37 -6.54 24.47
N SER A 9 -19.32 -5.61 24.33
CA SER A 9 -19.60 -4.91 23.06
C SER A 9 -18.57 -3.83 22.72
N LYS A 10 -17.55 -3.63 23.56
CA LYS A 10 -16.50 -2.64 23.34
C LYS A 10 -15.42 -3.19 22.40
N PRO A 11 -14.89 -2.37 21.46
CA PRO A 11 -13.76 -2.78 20.65
C PRO A 11 -12.54 -3.06 21.54
N SER A 12 -11.75 -4.08 21.19
CA SER A 12 -10.52 -4.42 21.93
C SER A 12 -9.39 -3.42 21.69
N ARG A 13 -9.38 -2.77 20.53
CA ARG A 13 -8.39 -1.78 20.07
C ARG A 13 -9.06 -0.76 19.15
N ASN A 14 -8.61 0.50 19.20
CA ASN A 14 -8.99 1.57 18.28
C ASN A 14 -7.74 2.38 17.89
N VAL A 15 -7.68 2.85 16.64
CA VAL A 15 -6.57 3.66 16.12
C VAL A 15 -7.08 4.67 15.11
N ASP A 16 -6.45 5.84 15.07
CA ASP A 16 -6.67 6.84 14.02
C ASP A 16 -5.88 6.42 12.77
N ALA A 17 -6.52 5.61 11.91
CA ALA A 17 -5.84 4.98 10.79
C ALA A 17 -5.51 5.94 9.63
N HIS A 18 -6.34 6.96 9.43
CA HIS A 18 -6.31 7.84 8.26
C HIS A 18 -6.69 9.28 8.65
N ALA A 19 -6.31 10.25 7.82
CA ALA A 19 -6.63 11.67 8.06
C ALA A 19 -8.08 12.04 7.67
N ALA A 20 -8.76 11.14 6.96
CA ALA A 20 -10.17 11.25 6.57
C ALA A 20 -10.85 9.87 6.69
N GLU A 21 -12.07 9.74 6.18
CA GLU A 21 -12.90 8.54 6.35
C GLU A 21 -12.19 7.27 5.85
N VAL A 22 -12.31 6.19 6.62
CA VAL A 22 -11.89 4.86 6.20
C VAL A 22 -13.03 4.21 5.44
N ASN A 23 -12.92 4.16 4.11
CA ASN A 23 -14.00 3.70 3.24
C ASN A 23 -14.01 2.18 3.08
N CYS A 24 -12.85 1.55 3.17
CA CYS A 24 -12.72 0.11 2.95
C CYS A 24 -11.55 -0.51 3.72
N LEU A 25 -11.62 -1.83 3.89
CA LEU A 25 -10.56 -2.65 4.46
C LEU A 25 -10.52 -4.03 3.81
N SER A 26 -9.36 -4.68 3.85
CA SER A 26 -9.18 -6.07 3.43
C SER A 26 -8.13 -6.76 4.29
N PHE A 27 -8.46 -7.92 4.84
CA PHE A 27 -7.48 -8.82 5.43
C PHE A 27 -6.69 -9.56 4.35
N SER A 28 -5.46 -9.92 4.65
CA SER A 28 -4.71 -10.86 3.82
C SER A 28 -5.26 -12.27 4.00
N PRO A 29 -5.56 -13.01 2.93
CA PRO A 29 -5.93 -14.43 3.04
C PRO A 29 -4.74 -15.33 3.40
N PHE A 30 -3.51 -14.80 3.40
CA PHE A 30 -2.27 -15.55 3.61
C PHE A 30 -1.54 -15.21 4.92
N SER A 31 -2.05 -14.23 5.68
CA SER A 31 -1.51 -13.87 6.99
C SER A 31 -2.59 -13.31 7.87
N GLU A 32 -2.78 -13.92 9.03
CA GLU A 32 -3.74 -13.46 10.04
C GLU A 32 -3.39 -12.10 10.66
N PHE A 33 -2.18 -11.58 10.44
CA PHE A 33 -1.72 -10.33 11.04
C PHE A 33 -1.72 -9.16 10.06
N ILE A 34 -1.90 -9.40 8.75
CA ILE A 34 -1.75 -8.34 7.76
C ILE A 34 -3.11 -7.87 7.26
N GLN A 35 -3.27 -6.55 7.20
CA GLN A 35 -4.49 -5.89 6.74
C GLN A 35 -4.14 -4.65 5.91
N ALA A 36 -4.99 -4.32 4.95
CA ALA A 36 -4.97 -3.06 4.23
C ALA A 36 -6.26 -2.26 4.46
N THR A 37 -6.15 -0.92 4.45
CA THR A 37 -7.28 0.01 4.55
C THR A 37 -7.18 1.07 3.46
N GLY A 38 -8.29 1.52 2.90
CA GLY A 38 -8.36 2.60 1.90
C GLY A 38 -9.25 3.75 2.37
N SER A 39 -8.90 4.98 2.01
CA SER A 39 -9.51 6.19 2.59
C SER A 39 -9.77 7.31 1.58
N THR A 40 -10.67 8.21 1.98
CA THR A 40 -10.89 9.54 1.40
C THR A 40 -9.62 10.39 1.40
N ASP A 41 -8.66 10.12 2.29
CA ASP A 41 -7.34 10.79 2.31
C ASP A 41 -6.43 10.38 1.13
N LYS A 42 -6.97 9.61 0.17
CA LYS A 42 -6.35 9.19 -1.09
C LYS A 42 -5.25 8.13 -0.92
N THR A 43 -5.11 7.59 0.29
CA THR A 43 -4.10 6.58 0.60
C THR A 43 -4.69 5.20 0.82
N VAL A 44 -3.85 4.20 0.55
CA VAL A 44 -4.03 2.83 1.05
C VAL A 44 -2.95 2.54 2.08
N ALA A 45 -3.34 2.19 3.30
CA ALA A 45 -2.41 1.87 4.38
C ALA A 45 -2.29 0.37 4.60
N LEU A 46 -1.08 -0.12 4.81
CA LEU A 46 -0.77 -1.51 5.16
C LEU A 46 -0.43 -1.61 6.64
N TRP A 47 -0.95 -2.62 7.33
CA TRP A 47 -0.89 -2.75 8.79
C TRP A 47 -0.45 -4.13 9.25
N ASP A 48 0.26 -4.15 10.38
CA ASP A 48 0.45 -5.34 11.22
C ASP A 48 -0.49 -5.25 12.43
N MET A 49 -1.45 -6.16 12.51
CA MET A 49 -2.40 -6.24 13.61
C MET A 49 -1.77 -6.55 14.96
N ARG A 50 -0.52 -7.00 15.03
CA ARG A 50 0.22 -7.14 16.29
C ARG A 50 0.63 -5.78 16.84
N ASN A 51 0.78 -4.77 15.97
CA ASN A 51 1.11 -3.39 16.34
C ASN A 51 0.38 -2.37 15.44
N LEU A 52 -0.86 -2.03 15.79
CA LEU A 52 -1.68 -1.06 15.03
C LEU A 52 -1.28 0.41 15.27
N LYS A 53 -0.26 0.70 16.09
CA LYS A 53 0.16 2.08 16.36
C LYS A 53 0.88 2.71 15.17
N MET A 54 1.42 1.90 14.26
CA MET A 54 2.16 2.36 13.10
C MET A 54 1.75 1.57 11.86
N LYS A 55 1.65 2.28 10.73
CA LYS A 55 1.50 1.67 9.41
C LYS A 55 2.81 0.94 9.07
N LEU A 56 2.70 -0.23 8.45
CA LEU A 56 3.84 -0.88 7.79
C LEU A 56 4.26 -0.07 6.56
N HIS A 57 3.27 0.43 5.81
CA HIS A 57 3.48 1.25 4.63
C HIS A 57 2.22 2.05 4.30
N SER A 58 2.36 3.12 3.51
CA SER A 58 1.27 3.90 2.97
C SER A 58 1.50 4.13 1.49
N PHE A 59 0.58 3.64 0.66
CA PHE A 59 0.60 3.87 -0.77
C PHE A 59 -0.18 5.15 -1.09
N GLU A 60 0.46 6.07 -1.80
CA GLU A 60 -0.25 7.17 -2.47
C GLU A 60 -0.98 6.60 -3.67
N ALA A 61 -2.19 6.13 -3.42
CA ALA A 61 -2.94 5.30 -4.33
C ALA A 61 -3.55 6.10 -5.46
N HIS A 62 -4.27 7.16 -5.13
CA HIS A 62 -5.17 7.83 -6.06
C HIS A 62 -4.98 9.35 -6.06
N GLY A 63 -5.37 10.01 -7.16
CA GLY A 63 -5.54 11.46 -7.17
C GLY A 63 -6.76 11.94 -6.37
N ASP A 64 -7.61 10.99 -5.95
CA ASP A 64 -8.92 11.18 -5.35
C ASP A 64 -9.26 10.04 -4.36
N GLU A 65 -10.47 10.01 -3.82
CA GLU A 65 -10.89 9.07 -2.77
C GLU A 65 -10.75 7.58 -3.17
N THR A 66 -10.27 6.75 -2.24
CA THR A 66 -10.22 5.28 -2.41
C THR A 66 -11.49 4.66 -1.84
N PHE A 67 -12.16 3.79 -2.62
CA PHE A 67 -13.41 3.14 -2.20
C PHE A 67 -13.30 1.63 -2.01
N GLN A 68 -12.34 0.98 -2.66
CA GLN A 68 -12.13 -0.45 -2.50
C GLN A 68 -10.65 -0.79 -2.41
N VAL A 69 -10.36 -1.76 -1.55
CA VAL A 69 -9.06 -2.44 -1.50
C VAL A 69 -9.32 -3.94 -1.40
N LYS A 70 -8.57 -4.74 -2.17
CA LYS A 70 -8.68 -6.19 -2.20
C LYS A 70 -7.32 -6.84 -2.30
N TRP A 71 -7.09 -7.83 -1.45
CA TRP A 71 -5.98 -8.76 -1.62
C TRP A 71 -6.27 -9.71 -2.79
N SER A 72 -5.25 -10.05 -3.56
CA SER A 72 -5.36 -11.18 -4.47
C SER A 72 -5.62 -12.47 -3.68
N PRO A 73 -6.59 -13.30 -4.08
CA PRO A 73 -6.80 -14.61 -3.47
C PRO A 73 -5.76 -15.65 -3.93
N HIS A 74 -4.95 -15.32 -4.95
CA HIS A 74 -3.99 -16.25 -5.55
C HIS A 74 -2.53 -15.88 -5.28
N TYR A 75 -2.22 -14.60 -5.16
CA TYR A 75 -0.86 -14.12 -4.97
C TYR A 75 -0.71 -13.41 -3.63
N LYS A 76 0.20 -13.94 -2.78
CA LYS A 76 0.36 -13.50 -1.39
C LYS A 76 0.69 -12.03 -1.21
N THR A 77 1.33 -11.41 -2.18
CA THR A 77 1.85 -10.05 -2.07
C THR A 77 1.07 -9.04 -2.90
N ILE A 78 0.10 -9.50 -3.71
CA ILE A 78 -0.62 -8.63 -4.63
C ILE A 78 -1.85 -8.03 -3.95
N LEU A 79 -1.91 -6.69 -3.96
CA LEU A 79 -3.02 -5.89 -3.48
C LEU A 79 -3.50 -5.00 -4.62
N ALA A 80 -4.82 -4.82 -4.76
CA ALA A 80 -5.39 -3.88 -5.71
C ALA A 80 -6.36 -2.93 -5.03
N CYS A 81 -6.48 -1.70 -5.55
CA CYS A 81 -7.49 -0.74 -5.11
C CYS A 81 -8.06 0.07 -6.27
N SER A 82 -9.24 0.63 -6.05
CA SER A 82 -9.92 1.52 -6.98
C SER A 82 -10.58 2.68 -6.25
N GLY A 83 -10.73 3.80 -6.97
CA GLY A 83 -11.18 5.06 -6.41
C GLY A 83 -11.89 5.95 -7.41
N MET A 84 -12.21 7.17 -6.99
CA MET A 84 -12.97 8.15 -7.76
C MET A 84 -12.23 8.67 -9.00
N ASP A 85 -10.89 8.56 -9.02
CA ASP A 85 -10.05 8.97 -10.15
C ASP A 85 -10.16 8.04 -11.38
N ARG A 86 -11.02 7.02 -11.32
CA ARG A 86 -11.30 6.03 -12.37
C ARG A 86 -10.09 5.18 -12.74
N ARG A 87 -9.11 5.06 -11.85
CA ARG A 87 -7.92 4.22 -12.04
C ARG A 87 -7.99 2.98 -11.16
N LEU A 88 -7.26 1.95 -11.60
CA LEU A 88 -6.98 0.75 -10.83
C LEU A 88 -5.48 0.76 -10.52
N TYR A 89 -5.13 0.62 -9.25
CA TYR A 89 -3.74 0.45 -8.83
C TYR A 89 -3.55 -0.95 -8.29
N VAL A 90 -2.40 -1.54 -8.61
CA VAL A 90 -2.01 -2.87 -8.18
C VAL A 90 -0.59 -2.79 -7.67
N TRP A 91 -0.36 -3.22 -6.43
CA TRP A 91 0.96 -3.29 -5.83
C TRP A 91 1.38 -4.74 -5.61
N ASP A 92 2.69 -4.95 -5.75
CA ASP A 92 3.38 -6.08 -5.18
C ASP A 92 4.06 -5.65 -3.88
N CYS A 93 3.46 -6.01 -2.75
CA CYS A 93 3.95 -5.65 -1.43
C CYS A 93 5.35 -6.23 -1.12
N SER A 94 5.85 -7.21 -1.89
CA SER A 94 7.23 -7.70 -1.74
C SER A 94 8.27 -6.69 -2.21
N LYS A 95 7.86 -5.69 -3.00
CA LYS A 95 8.72 -4.64 -3.54
C LYS A 95 8.75 -3.38 -2.68
N ILE A 96 8.01 -3.34 -1.58
CA ILE A 96 8.04 -2.20 -0.65
C ILE A 96 9.47 -2.03 -0.14
N GLY A 97 10.07 -0.86 -0.38
CA GLY A 97 11.46 -0.56 -0.02
C GLY A 97 12.52 -1.12 -0.97
N VAL A 98 12.12 -1.77 -2.07
CA VAL A 98 13.03 -2.23 -3.14
C VAL A 98 13.24 -1.14 -4.21
N GLU A 99 12.39 -0.12 -4.22
CA GLU A 99 12.57 1.11 -4.99
C GLU A 99 13.74 1.91 -4.42
N ASN A 100 14.93 1.59 -4.90
CA ASN A 100 16.17 2.40 -5.01
C ASN A 100 17.43 1.54 -5.12
N SER A 101 17.35 0.30 -5.58
CA SER A 101 18.54 -0.38 -6.13
C SER A 101 18.79 0.14 -7.54
N ALA A 102 19.51 1.25 -7.65
CA ALA A 102 19.97 1.88 -8.89
C ALA A 102 20.82 0.97 -9.82
N GLY A 103 21.05 -0.29 -9.43
CA GLY A 103 21.81 -1.26 -10.22
C GLY A 103 21.15 -1.64 -11.55
N ASP A 104 19.85 -1.40 -11.71
CA ASP A 104 19.13 -1.71 -12.96
C ASP A 104 19.01 -0.50 -13.90
N ALA A 105 19.40 0.73 -13.52
CA ALA A 105 19.33 1.89 -14.43
C ALA A 105 20.62 2.12 -15.22
N GLU A 106 21.71 1.46 -14.82
CA GLU A 106 23.03 1.48 -15.47
C GLU A 106 22.95 0.74 -16.82
N GLY A 107 22.41 1.41 -17.85
CA GLY A 107 22.42 0.91 -19.23
C GLY A 107 21.16 1.15 -20.05
N PHE A 108 20.04 1.57 -19.44
CA PHE A 108 18.81 1.83 -20.20
C PHE A 108 18.86 3.20 -20.90
N PRO A 109 18.53 3.27 -22.21
CA PRO A 109 18.34 4.53 -22.91
C PRO A 109 17.24 5.38 -22.25
N ARG A 110 17.41 6.71 -22.24
CA ARG A 110 16.43 7.65 -21.68
C ARG A 110 15.01 7.43 -22.18
N GLU A 111 14.84 7.05 -23.45
CA GLU A 111 13.52 6.87 -24.07
C GLU A 111 12.73 5.69 -23.49
N GLN A 112 13.39 4.77 -22.77
CA GLN A 112 12.76 3.59 -22.16
C GLN A 112 12.40 3.81 -20.68
N LEU A 113 12.73 4.97 -20.11
CA LEU A 113 12.47 5.29 -18.71
C LEU A 113 11.16 6.07 -18.58
N SER A 114 10.36 5.71 -17.58
CA SER A 114 9.18 6.50 -17.18
C SER A 114 9.59 7.88 -16.64
N ASP A 115 8.68 8.86 -16.69
CA ASP A 115 8.92 10.21 -16.16
C ASP A 115 9.39 10.21 -14.70
N THR A 116 8.84 9.31 -13.88
CA THR A 116 9.24 9.14 -12.48
C THR A 116 10.68 8.66 -12.37
N GLN A 117 11.10 7.71 -13.21
CA GLN A 117 12.48 7.23 -13.26
C GLN A 117 13.44 8.32 -13.76
N GLN A 118 13.07 9.07 -14.81
CA GLN A 118 13.90 10.18 -15.30
C GLN A 118 14.10 11.26 -14.23
N ARG A 119 13.04 11.64 -13.50
CA ARG A 119 13.11 12.62 -12.41
C ARG A 119 13.99 12.14 -11.25
N PHE A 120 13.92 10.84 -10.92
CA PHE A 120 14.76 10.23 -9.88
C PHE A 120 16.24 10.29 -10.24
N LEU A 121 16.62 9.91 -11.47
CA LEU A 121 18.02 9.94 -11.91
C LEU A 121 18.58 11.37 -11.92
N ILE A 122 17.78 12.34 -12.37
CA ILE A 122 18.17 13.76 -12.36
C ILE A 122 18.39 14.27 -10.93
N SER A 123 17.50 13.96 -9.98
CA SER A 123 17.62 14.46 -8.61
C SER A 123 18.77 13.84 -7.82
N HIS A 124 19.24 12.66 -8.24
CA HIS A 124 20.35 11.94 -7.59
C HIS A 124 21.66 12.04 -8.38
N GLY A 125 21.71 12.82 -9.47
CA GLY A 125 22.91 13.01 -10.28
C GLY A 125 23.40 11.74 -10.98
N ILE A 126 22.50 10.76 -11.19
CA ILE A 126 22.85 9.50 -11.86
C ILE A 126 22.87 9.74 -13.38
N PRO A 127 23.99 9.49 -14.06
CA PRO A 127 24.10 9.73 -15.49
C PRO A 127 23.16 8.78 -16.25
N MET A 128 22.27 9.37 -17.03
CA MET A 128 21.43 8.62 -17.96
C MET A 128 22.20 8.34 -19.25
N ASN A 129 22.13 7.11 -19.76
CA ASN A 129 22.72 6.75 -21.03
C ASN A 129 22.00 7.47 -22.18
N HIS A 130 22.76 8.20 -22.99
CA HIS A 130 22.33 8.72 -24.27
C HIS A 130 22.88 7.74 -25.30
N GLY A 131 22.02 6.93 -25.92
CA GLY A 131 22.45 5.97 -26.95
C GLY A 131 23.28 6.61 -28.06
#